data_AF-A0A0L0F698-F1
#
_entry.id   AF-A0A0L0F698-F1
#
_cell.length_a   1.000
_cell.length_b   1.000
_cell.length_c   1.000
_cell.angle_alpha   90.00
_cell.angle_beta   90.00
_cell.angle_gamma   90.00
#
_symmetry.space_group_name_H-M   'P 1'
#
loop_
_entity.id
_entity.type
_entity.pdbx_description
1 polymer ?
#
loop_
_entity_poly.entity_id
_entity_poly.type
_entity_poly.pdbx_seq_one_letter_code
_entity_poly.pdbx_strand_id
1 'polypeptide(L)' 'TEVLKVCDRYRDDVLPELGIRIEDKPNERAVVKLVDPQELRKEREREELERAAKEEKKAAQRKAQ' A
#
# COMPACT_ATOMS: atom_id res chain seq x y z
N THR A 1 11.58 14.05 -22.96
CA THR A 1 11.26 15.38 -22.37
C THR A 1 11.21 15.23 -20.86
N GLU A 2 11.77 16.19 -20.10
CA GLU A 2 11.77 16.15 -18.63
C GLU A 2 10.36 16.06 -18.03
N VAL A 3 9.38 16.66 -18.70
CA VAL A 3 7.96 16.58 -18.34
C VAL A 3 7.48 15.13 -18.20
N LEU A 4 7.87 14.23 -19.11
CA LEU A 4 7.45 12.82 -19.03
C LEU A 4 8.05 12.11 -17.81
N LYS A 5 9.30 12.43 -17.45
CA LYS A 5 9.95 11.85 -16.26
C LYS A 5 9.26 12.29 -14.96
N VAL A 6 8.78 13.54 -14.93
CA VAL A 6 7.97 14.01 -13.80
C VAL A 6 6.62 13.29 -13.79
N CYS A 7 5.98 13.11 -14.94
CA CYS A 7 4.74 12.34 -15.04
C CYS A 7 4.90 10.88 -14.56
N ASP A 8 5.97 10.18 -14.95
CA ASP A 8 6.27 8.81 -14.46
C ASP A 8 6.41 8.80 -12.93
N ARG A 9 7.19 9.73 -12.35
CA ARG A 9 7.35 9.82 -10.89
C ARG A 9 6.02 10.03 -10.16
N TYR A 10 5.15 10.90 -10.66
CA TYR A 10 3.84 11.09 -10.05
C TYR A 10 2.92 9.88 -10.24
N ARG A 11 2.99 9.21 -11.39
CA ARG A 11 2.22 7.99 -11.69
C ARG A 11 2.61 6.83 -10.78
N ASP A 12 3.90 6.63 -10.58
CA ASP A 12 4.43 5.41 -9.98
C ASP A 12 4.72 5.56 -8.48
N ASP A 13 5.10 6.76 -7.99
CA ASP A 13 5.41 6.98 -6.58
C ASP A 13 4.27 7.68 -5.82
N VAL A 14 3.80 8.83 -6.31
CA VAL A 14 2.94 9.74 -5.51
C VAL A 14 1.46 9.32 -5.53
N LEU A 15 0.91 9.00 -6.70
CA LEU A 15 -0.50 8.69 -6.83
C LEU A 15 -0.91 7.42 -6.06
N PRO A 16 -0.12 6.32 -6.05
CA PRO A 16 -0.44 5.15 -5.27
C PRO A 16 -0.50 5.42 -3.75
N GLU A 17 0.36 6.29 -3.22
CA GLU A 17 0.36 6.65 -1.79
C GLU A 17 -0.90 7.41 -1.38
N LEU A 18 -1.50 8.16 -2.30
CA LEU A 18 -2.77 8.86 -2.10
C LEU A 18 -4.00 7.97 -2.37
N GLY A 19 -3.78 6.70 -2.73
CA GLY A 19 -4.86 5.80 -3.11
C GLY A 19 -5.43 6.12 -4.48
N ILE A 20 -4.61 6.60 -5.41
CA ILE A 20 -5.03 6.95 -6.77
C ILE A 20 -4.24 6.09 -7.74
N ARG A 21 -4.92 5.27 -8.54
CA ARG A 21 -4.32 4.56 -9.68
C ARG A 21 -4.80 5.16 -10.98
N ILE A 22 -3.86 5.51 -11.84
CA ILE A 22 -4.16 5.94 -13.21
C ILE A 22 -3.90 4.77 -14.16
N GLU A 23 -4.92 4.37 -14.89
CA GLU A 23 -4.80 3.46 -16.03
C GLU A 23 -4.89 4.28 -17.31
N ASP A 24 -3.75 4.46 -17.96
CA ASP A 24 -3.67 5.08 -19.29
C ASP A 24 -3.99 4.03 -20.35
N LYS A 25 -5.07 4.26 -21.10
CA LYS A 25 -5.47 3.40 -22.21
C LYS A 25 -5.21 4.12 -23.53
N PRO A 26 -4.54 3.48 -24.50
CA PRO A 26 -4.31 4.10 -25.80
C PRO A 26 -5.66 4.35 -26.49
N ASN A 27 -5.90 5.61 -26.88
CA ASN A 27 -7.13 6.14 -27.51
C ASN A 27 -8.36 6.33 -26.62
N GLU A 28 -8.24 6.24 -25.29
CA GLU A 28 -9.36 6.48 -24.36
C GLU A 28 -8.98 7.50 -23.29
N ARG A 29 -9.96 8.06 -22.58
CA ARG A 29 -9.65 8.94 -21.44
C ARG A 29 -8.99 8.12 -20.34
N ALA A 30 -7.94 8.66 -19.73
CA ALA A 30 -7.30 8.05 -18.58
C ALA A 30 -8.33 7.73 -17.49
N VAL A 31 -8.32 6.49 -17.02
CA VAL A 31 -9.24 6.03 -15.97
C VAL A 31 -8.53 6.22 -14.64
N VAL A 32 -9.08 7.10 -13.79
CA VAL A 32 -8.58 7.32 -12.43
C VAL A 32 -9.40 6.46 -11.47
N LYS A 33 -8.77 5.43 -10.90
CA LYS A 33 -9.35 4.62 -9.83
C LYS A 33 -8.92 5.18 -8.48
N LEU A 34 -9.89 5.62 -7.69
CA LEU A 34 -9.71 5.89 -6.26
C LEU A 34 -9.75 4.53 -5.54
N VAL A 35 -8.63 4.19 -4.93
CA VAL A 35 -8.42 3.02 -4.07
C VAL A 35 -8.31 3.57 -2.66
N ASP A 36 -9.12 3.07 -1.72
CA ASP A 36 -9.15 3.62 -0.37
C ASP A 36 -7.82 3.38 0.39
N PRO A 37 -7.05 4.43 0.74
CA PRO A 37 -5.82 4.27 1.54
C PRO A 37 -6.10 3.75 2.96
N GLN A 38 -7.36 3.79 3.39
CA GLN A 38 -7.85 3.20 4.63
C GLN A 38 -7.80 1.67 4.62
N GLU A 39 -8.10 1.01 3.49
CA GLU A 39 -8.00 -0.45 3.41
C GLU A 39 -6.55 -0.90 3.46
N LEU A 40 -5.67 -0.20 2.74
CA LEU A 40 -4.24 -0.51 2.72
C LEU A 40 -3.60 -0.34 4.11
N ARG A 41 -4.01 0.68 4.89
CA ARG A 41 -3.56 0.84 6.29
C ARG A 41 -4.14 -0.21 7.22
N LYS A 42 -5.43 -0.56 7.09
CA LYS A 42 -6.07 -1.60 7.91
C LYS A 42 -5.43 -2.97 7.70
N GLU A 43 -5.09 -3.33 6.46
CA GLU A 43 -4.49 -4.63 6.15
C GLU A 43 -3.10 -4.74 6.78
N ARG A 44 -2.29 -3.67 6.72
CA ARG A 44 -0.97 -3.61 7.36
C ARG A 44 -1.04 -3.64 8.89
N GLU A 45 -1.96 -2.89 9.49
CA GLU A 45 -2.13 -2.87 10.95
C GLU A 45 -2.61 -4.24 11.48
N ARG A 46 -3.47 -4.92 10.73
CA ARG A 46 -3.97 -6.25 11.08
C ARG A 46 -2.88 -7.32 11.02
N GLU A 47 -1.97 -7.23 10.05
CA GLU A 47 -0.84 -8.17 9.97
C GLU A 47 0.18 -7.94 11.10
N GLU A 48 0.44 -6.68 11.48
CA GLU A 48 1.36 -6.34 12.57
C GLU A 48 0.83 -6.81 13.93
N LEU A 49 -0.47 -6.62 14.21
CA LEU A 49 -1.14 -7.12 15.41
C LEU A 49 -1.08 -8.64 15.53
N GLU A 50 -1.26 -9.39 14.43
CA GLU A 50 -1.18 -10.85 14.47
C GLU A 50 0.24 -11.35 14.73
N ARG A 51 1.26 -10.69 14.15
CA ARG A 51 2.67 -11.03 14.41
C ARG A 51 3.04 -10.78 15.87
N ALA A 52 2.68 -9.62 16.41
CA ALA A 52 2.94 -9.28 17.81
C ALA A 52 2.29 -10.29 18.78
N ALA A 53 1.04 -10.68 18.52
CA ALA A 53 0.34 -11.68 19.34
C ALA A 53 0.98 -13.07 19.27
N LYS A 54 1.51 -13.47 18.11
CA LYS A 54 2.24 -14.75 17.96
C LYS A 54 3.59 -14.72 18.67
N GLU A 55 4.31 -13.60 18.61
CA GLU A 55 5.58 -13.44 19.31
C GLU A 55 5.40 -13.45 20.82
N GLU A 56 4.37 -12.78 21.35
CA GLU A 56 4.08 -12.79 22.78
C GLU A 56 3.74 -14.20 23.29
N LYS A 57 2.92 -14.95 22.55
CA LYS A 57 2.61 -16.35 22.89
C LYS A 57 3.84 -17.25 22.86
N LYS A 58 4.73 -17.07 21.89
CA LYS A 58 6.00 -17.82 21.82
C LYS A 58 6.96 -17.43 22.94
N ALA A 59 7.04 -16.15 23.29
CA ALA A 59 7.87 -15.66 24.38
C ALA A 59 7.37 -16.16 25.74
N ALA A 60 6.06 -16.19 25.96
CA ALA A 60 5.46 -16.76 27.17
C ALA A 60 5.72 -18.27 27.29
N GLN A 61 5.60 -19.04 26.20
CA GLN A 61 5.92 -20.47 26.22
C GLN A 61 7.42 -20.75 26.44
N ARG A 62 8.31 -19.90 25.92
CA ARG A 62 9.77 -20.04 26.14
C ARG A 62 10.22 -19.64 27.54
N LYS A 63 9.49 -18.75 28.23
CA LYS A 63 9.80 -18.35 29.61
C LYS A 63 9.25 -19.32 30.66
N ALA A 64 8.34 -20.21 30.26
CA ALA A 64 7.72 -21.19 31.14
C ALA A 64 8.36 -22.61 31.05
N GLN A 65 9.42 -22.77 30.24
CA GLN A 65 10.19 -24.00 30.10
C GLN A 65 11.55 -23.89 30.77
#